data_AF-A0A258ZF70-F1
#
_entry.id   AF-A0A258ZF70-F1
#
_cell.length_a   1.000
_cell.length_b   1.000
_cell.length_c   1.000
_cell.angle_alpha   90.00
_cell.angle_beta   90.00
_cell.angle_gamma   90.00
#
_symmetry.space_group_name_H-M   'P 1'
#
loop_
_entity.id
_entity.type
_entity.pdbx_description
1 polymer ?
#
loop_
_entity_poly.entity_id
_entity_poly.type
_entity_poly.pdbx_seq_one_letter_code
_entity_poly.pdbx_strand_id
1 'polypeptide(L)' 'MLLLVGCVAIGLIIGYIGERLTSQAMWFLAVPVCIAIGWIFVANPDECVAPQCSARQKDTDS' A
#
# COMPACT_ATOMS: atom_id res chain seq x y z
N MET A 1 7.00 9.47 0.12
CA MET A 1 7.45 8.89 -1.17
C MET A 1 8.62 7.92 -1.06
N LEU A 2 9.58 8.13 -0.14
CA LEU A 2 10.73 7.23 0.04
C LEU A 2 10.35 5.77 0.33
N LEU A 3 9.30 5.54 1.13
CA LEU A 3 8.77 4.20 1.40
C LEU A 3 8.25 3.48 0.14
N LEU A 4 7.56 4.22 -0.73
CA LEU A 4 7.06 3.70 -2.00
C LEU A 4 8.21 3.33 -2.93
N VAL A 5 9.21 4.21 -3.04
CA VAL A 5 10.42 3.95 -3.84
C VAL A 5 11.17 2.73 -3.31
N GLY A 6 11.32 2.61 -1.98
CA GLY A 6 11.92 1.45 -1.34
C GLY A 6 11.15 0.15 -1.62
N CYS A 7 9.82 0.16 -1.49
CA CYS A 7 8.98 -1.01 -1.78
C CYS A 7 9.08 -1.44 -3.25
N VAL A 8 9.07 -0.48 -4.18
CA VAL A 8 9.22 -0.76 -5.62
C VAL A 8 10.60 -1.34 -5.91
N ALA A 9 11.67 -0.76 -5.33
CA ALA A 9 13.04 -1.25 -5.52
C ALA A 9 13.21 -2.69 -4.99
N ILE A 10 12.68 -2.98 -3.79
CA ILE A 10 12.71 -4.32 -3.21
C ILE A 10 11.92 -5.32 -4.08
N GLY A 11 10.70 -4.96 -4.50
CA GLY A 11 9.89 -5.82 -5.38
C GLY A 11 10.58 -6.11 -6.72
N LEU A 12 11.26 -5.13 -7.31
CA LEU A 12 12.03 -5.31 -8.54
C LEU A 12 13.24 -6.22 -8.35
N ILE A 13 13.99 -6.07 -7.25
CA ILE A 13 15.13 -6.93 -6.94
C ILE A 13 14.66 -8.39 -6.76
N ILE A 14 13.57 -8.59 -6.02
CA ILE A 14 13.00 -9.92 -5.78
C ILE A 14 12.51 -10.54 -7.10
N GLY A 15 11.78 -9.77 -7.91
CA GLY A 15 11.28 -10.23 -9.22
C GLY A 15 12.42 -10.59 -10.18
N TYR A 16 13.45 -9.75 -10.28
CA TYR A 16 14.60 -9.99 -11.15
C TYR A 16 15.41 -11.22 -10.74
N ILE A 17 15.68 -11.38 -9.43
CA ILE A 17 16.39 -12.55 -8.91
C ILE A 17 15.58 -13.83 -9.17
N GLY A 18 14.27 -13.77 -8.90
CA GLY A 18 13.36 -14.89 -9.09
C GLY A 18 13.19 -15.32 -10.55
N GLU A 19 13.08 -14.37 -11.48
CA GLU A 19 13.05 -14.65 -12.91
C GLU A 19 14.35 -15.34 -13.37
N ARG A 20 15.51 -14.85 -12.92
CA ARG A 20 16.81 -15.43 -13.27
C ARG A 20 16.99 -16.86 -12.74
N LEU A 21 16.43 -17.18 -11.58
CA LEU A 21 16.54 -18.50 -10.94
C LEU A 21 15.53 -19.51 -11.46
N THR A 22 14.27 -19.08 -11.68
CA THR A 22 13.17 -19.99 -12.02
C THR A 22 12.82 -19.98 -13.52
N SER A 23 13.31 -18.99 -14.29
CA SER A 23 12.95 -18.77 -15.70
C SER A 23 11.43 -18.64 -15.93
N GLN A 24 10.69 -18.27 -14.89
CA GLN A 24 9.25 -18.07 -14.94
C GLN A 24 8.92 -16.60 -14.70
N ALA A 25 8.25 -15.99 -15.68
CA ALA A 25 7.81 -14.59 -15.62
C ALA A 25 6.82 -14.31 -14.46
N MET A 26 6.25 -15.35 -13.83
CA MET A 26 5.38 -15.21 -12.65
C MET A 26 6.07 -14.53 -11.47
N TRP A 27 7.41 -14.51 -11.40
CA TRP A 27 8.12 -13.78 -10.34
C TRP A 27 7.89 -12.27 -10.36
N PHE A 28 7.44 -11.69 -11.47
CA PHE A 28 7.01 -10.28 -11.51
C PHE A 28 5.81 -9.97 -10.60
N LEU A 29 5.03 -10.97 -10.16
CA LEU A 29 3.99 -10.80 -9.13
C LEU A 29 4.55 -10.33 -7.78
N ALA A 30 5.85 -10.48 -7.53
CA ALA A 30 6.48 -9.97 -6.33
C ALA A 30 6.35 -8.43 -6.22
N VAL A 31 6.37 -7.71 -7.35
CA VAL A 31 6.26 -6.24 -7.38
C VAL A 31 4.93 -5.73 -6.80
N PRO A 32 3.74 -6.12 -7.32
CA PRO A 32 2.47 -5.68 -6.75
C PRO A 32 2.23 -6.20 -5.33
N VAL A 33 2.72 -7.40 -4.98
CA VAL A 33 2.61 -7.93 -3.61
C VAL A 33 3.41 -7.09 -2.62
N CYS A 34 4.66 -6.74 -2.94
CA CYS A 34 5.47 -5.85 -2.09
C CYS A 34 4.86 -4.46 -1.94
N ILE A 35 4.27 -3.92 -3.02
CA ILE A 35 3.56 -2.64 -2.96
C ILE A 35 2.33 -2.75 -2.04
N ALA A 36 1.51 -3.80 -2.16
CA ALA A 36 0.34 -3.99 -1.31
C ALA A 36 0.71 -4.12 0.18
N ILE A 37 1.75 -4.89 0.50
CA ILE A 37 2.26 -5.00 1.87
C ILE A 37 2.77 -3.64 2.37
N GLY A 38 3.59 -2.95 1.58
CA GLY A 38 4.07 -1.61 1.93
C GLY A 38 2.92 -0.62 2.15
N TRP A 39 1.85 -0.74 1.36
CA TRP A 39 0.66 0.08 1.49
C TRP A 39 -0.11 -0.21 2.78
N ILE A 40 -0.21 -1.47 3.23
CA ILE A 40 -0.84 -1.80 4.53
C ILE A 40 -0.10 -1.16 5.70
N PHE A 41 1.23 -1.04 5.62
CA PHE A 41 2.02 -0.37 6.65
C PHE A 41 1.94 1.16 6.58
N VAL A 42 1.77 1.73 5.39
CA VAL A 42 1.67 3.20 5.18
C VAL A 42 0.26 3.71 5.44
N ALA A 43 -0.75 2.98 4.99
CA ALA A 43 -2.14 3.28 5.30
C ALA A 43 -2.36 2.92 6.77
N ASN A 44 -2.08 3.85 7.68
CA ASN A 44 -2.46 3.71 9.08
C ASN A 44 -3.97 3.39 9.12
N PRO A 45 -4.39 2.17 9.50
CA PRO A 45 -5.80 1.83 9.52
C PRO A 45 -6.58 2.67 10.56
N ASP A 46 -5.87 3.28 11.52
CA ASP A 46 -6.39 4.28 12.46
C ASP A 46 -6.82 5.59 11.78
N GLU A 47 -6.15 6.01 10.70
CA GLU A 47 -6.54 7.21 9.92
C GLU A 47 -7.77 6.95 9.02
N CYS A 48 -8.08 5.67 8.77
CA CYS A 48 -9.32 5.26 8.10
C CYS A 48 -10.55 5.32 9.02
N VAL A 49 -10.39 5.72 10.30
CA VAL A 49 -11.53 6.23 11.08
C VAL A 49 -11.86 7.60 10.49
N ALA A 50 -12.70 7.59 9.46
CA ALA A 50 -13.30 8.81 8.92
C ALA A 50 -13.74 9.68 10.11
N PRO A 51 -13.39 10.99 10.14
CA PRO A 51 -13.92 11.87 11.17
C PRO A 51 -15.43 11.70 11.12
N GLN A 52 -15.98 11.14 12.19
CA GLN A 52 -17.41 10.91 12.33
C GLN A 52 -18.08 12.22 11.96
N CYS A 53 -18.94 12.22 10.94
CA CYS A 53 -19.59 13.41 10.40
C CYS A 53 -20.03 14.35 11.53
N SER A 54 -19.21 15.37 11.84
CA SER A 54 -19.54 16.44 12.77
C SER A 54 -20.40 17.47 12.04
N ALA A 55 -21.50 16.97 11.47
CA ALA A 55 -22.53 17.73 10.79
C ALA A 55 -23.92 17.43 11.38
N ARG A 56 -23.96 17.08 12.67
CA ARG A 56 -25.17 17.13 13.51
C ARG A 56 -24.98 18.09 14.68
N GLN A 57 -24.36 19.24 14.42
CA GLN A 57 -24.22 20.32 15.39
C GLN A 57 -24.36 21.70 14.71
N LYS A 58 -25.42 21.86 13.93
CA LYS A 58 -26.04 23.15 13.62
C LYS A 58 -27.41 22.86 12.99
N ASP A 59 -28.42 23.65 13.33
CA ASP A 59 -29.82 23.54 12.86
C ASP A 59 -30.74 22.59 13.66
N THR A 60 -30.93 22.87 14.95
CA THR A 60 -32.28 22.90 15.54
C THR A 60 -32.29 23.99 16.61
N ASP A 61 -32.19 25.24 16.14
CA ASP A 61 -32.67 26.43 16.85
C ASP A 61 -33.92 26.87 16.09
N SER A 62 -35.10 26.44 16.58
CA SER A 62 -36.42 27.01 16.27
C SER A 62 -37.45 26.49 17.27
#